data_AF-A0A1H6UFX5-F1
#
_entry.id   AF-A0A1H6UFX5-F1
#
_cell.length_a   1.000
_cell.length_b   1.000
_cell.length_c   1.000
_cell.angle_alpha   90.00
_cell.angle_beta   90.00
_cell.angle_gamma   90.00
#
_symmetry.space_group_name_H-M   'P 1'
#
loop_
_entity.id
_entity.type
_entity.pdbx_description
1 polymer ?
#
loop_
_entity_poly.entity_id
_entity_poly.type
_entity_poly.pdbx_seq_one_letter_code
_entity_poly.pdbx_strand_id
1 'polypeptide(L)'
;MGAGAATLARAGGGSAAAAGTENRPLNCTVVVDVRGLGRLERGMTSFVMDAGGAQLWPDATLVQGVDTGLVQEGNLHSYARSEGELAGLKNVTRVKASALLKPKQSPGANYLLDVQLSADAAQAFRNAGKACKVVYFQD
;
A
#
# COMPACT_ATOMS: atom_id res chain seq x y z
N MET A 1 32.09 -44.95 38.25
CA MET A 1 32.10 -43.69 37.47
C MET A 1 31.44 -43.93 36.13
N GLY A 2 30.52 -43.04 35.76
CA GLY A 2 29.84 -42.98 34.45
C GLY A 2 28.35 -43.29 34.54
N ALA A 3 27.43 -42.51 33.96
CA ALA A 3 27.34 -41.10 33.59
C ALA A 3 25.83 -40.83 33.45
N GLY A 4 25.37 -39.66 33.91
CA GLY A 4 23.94 -39.30 34.01
C GLY A 4 23.26 -38.91 32.69
N ALA A 5 21.92 -38.86 32.76
CA ALA A 5 21.02 -38.41 31.70
C ALA A 5 21.01 -36.88 31.54
N ALA A 6 21.00 -36.39 30.28
CA ALA A 6 20.29 -35.17 29.83
C ALA A 6 20.55 -34.90 28.33
N THR A 7 19.45 -34.96 27.56
CA THR A 7 18.97 -33.94 26.59
C THR A 7 19.81 -33.50 25.37
N LEU A 8 19.07 -33.44 24.25
CA LEU A 8 19.14 -32.54 23.08
C LEU A 8 19.58 -33.15 21.74
N ALA A 9 18.58 -33.17 20.86
CA ALA A 9 18.62 -33.55 19.47
C ALA A 9 19.59 -32.70 18.65
N ARG A 10 20.26 -33.36 17.70
CA ARG A 10 21.17 -32.76 16.74
C ARG A 10 20.42 -31.95 15.68
N ALA A 11 21.04 -30.83 15.34
CA ALA A 11 20.68 -29.84 14.34
C ALA A 11 20.35 -30.39 12.95
N GLY A 12 19.47 -29.67 12.25
CA GLY A 12 19.21 -29.85 10.82
C GLY A 12 18.08 -28.93 10.38
N GLY A 13 18.45 -27.75 9.90
CA GLY A 13 17.56 -26.67 9.48
C GLY A 13 16.46 -27.11 8.53
N GLY A 14 15.24 -26.85 8.96
CA GLY A 14 14.04 -26.85 8.15
C GLY A 14 13.14 -25.76 8.69
N SER A 15 13.67 -24.55 8.86
CA SER A 15 12.84 -23.36 8.97
C SER A 15 11.99 -23.36 7.71
N ALA A 16 10.72 -23.75 7.89
CA ALA A 16 9.64 -23.43 6.97
C ALA A 16 9.93 -22.02 6.48
N ALA A 17 10.01 -21.84 5.16
CA ALA A 17 10.11 -20.53 4.55
C ALA A 17 9.02 -19.67 5.17
N ALA A 18 9.41 -18.85 6.14
CA ALA A 18 8.56 -17.85 6.70
C ALA A 18 8.25 -16.98 5.50
N ALA A 19 7.00 -17.06 5.03
CA ALA A 19 6.42 -16.05 4.17
C ALA A 19 6.90 -14.72 4.73
N GLY A 20 7.74 -14.02 3.95
CA GLY A 20 8.46 -12.85 4.41
C GLY A 20 7.45 -11.84 4.87
N THR A 21 7.16 -11.85 6.17
CA THR A 21 6.36 -10.83 6.82
C THR A 21 7.29 -9.66 6.84
N GLU A 22 7.23 -8.86 5.78
CA GLU A 22 7.94 -7.60 5.74
C GLU A 22 7.29 -6.70 6.80
N ASN A 23 7.77 -6.87 8.03
CA ASN A 23 7.31 -6.22 9.23
C ASN A 23 7.84 -4.78 9.30
N ARG A 24 8.13 -4.16 8.14
CA ARG A 24 8.41 -2.73 8.05
C ARG A 24 7.09 -2.04 8.36
N PRO A 25 6.98 -1.36 9.51
CA PRO A 25 5.73 -0.71 9.86
C PRO A 25 5.45 0.33 8.78
N LEU A 26 4.34 0.17 8.05
CA LEU A 26 3.75 1.24 7.26
C LEU A 26 3.39 2.34 8.28
N ASN A 27 4.33 3.24 8.54
CA ASN A 27 4.24 4.19 9.65
C ASN A 27 3.26 5.34 9.38
N CYS A 28 2.78 5.44 8.14
CA CYS A 28 1.88 6.49 7.69
C CYS A 28 0.71 5.91 6.89
N THR A 29 -0.42 6.58 6.99
CA THR A 29 -1.60 6.30 6.16
C THR A 29 -1.93 7.56 5.38
N VAL A 30 -2.12 7.44 4.07
CA VAL A 30 -2.62 8.54 3.25
C VAL A 30 -4.02 8.21 2.80
N VAL A 31 -5.00 9.00 3.26
CA VAL A 31 -6.36 8.92 2.77
C VAL A 31 -6.48 9.81 1.54
N VAL A 32 -6.83 9.20 0.41
CA VAL A 32 -7.04 9.89 -0.86
C VAL A 32 -8.54 10.00 -1.08
N ASP A 33 -9.08 11.21 -0.91
CA ASP A 33 -10.48 11.50 -1.19
C ASP A 33 -10.70 11.56 -2.71
N VAL A 34 -11.49 10.62 -3.22
CA VAL A 34 -11.85 10.50 -4.64
C VAL A 34 -13.34 10.76 -4.89
N ARG A 35 -14.06 11.22 -3.86
CA ARG A 35 -15.50 11.45 -3.94
C ARG A 35 -15.80 12.57 -4.93
N GLY A 36 -16.88 12.39 -5.70
CA GLY A 36 -17.29 13.35 -6.74
C GLY A 36 -16.49 13.29 -8.05
N LEU A 37 -15.52 12.37 -8.18
CA LEU A 37 -14.73 12.18 -9.42
C LEU A 37 -15.21 11.01 -10.30
N GLY A 38 -16.28 10.33 -9.87
CA GLY A 38 -16.82 9.12 -10.51
C GLY A 38 -16.54 7.86 -9.71
N ARG A 39 -16.68 6.71 -10.35
CA ARG A 39 -16.50 5.39 -9.71
C ARG A 39 -15.07 4.92 -9.87
N LEU A 40 -14.34 4.84 -8.75
CA LEU A 40 -13.06 4.15 -8.66
C LEU A 40 -13.32 2.64 -8.50
N GLU A 41 -12.80 1.83 -9.40
CA GLU A 41 -12.88 0.38 -9.26
C GLU A 41 -11.95 -0.13 -8.17
N ARG A 42 -12.30 -1.31 -7.64
CA ARG A 42 -11.44 -2.02 -6.69
C ARG A 42 -10.57 -2.98 -7.47
N GLY A 43 -9.26 -2.85 -7.32
CA GLY A 43 -8.28 -3.70 -8.00
C GLY A 43 -7.19 -4.17 -7.05
N MET A 44 -6.47 -5.20 -7.48
CA MET A 44 -5.32 -5.75 -6.73
C MET A 44 -4.14 -4.77 -6.70
N THR A 45 -3.99 -3.97 -7.76
CA THR A 45 -2.93 -2.97 -7.92
C THR A 45 -3.56 -1.64 -8.28
N SER A 46 -3.11 -0.56 -7.64
CA SER A 46 -3.50 0.81 -7.99
C SER A 46 -2.27 1.71 -7.94
N PHE A 47 -2.34 2.85 -8.63
CA PHE A 47 -1.27 3.84 -8.64
C PHE A 47 -1.78 5.22 -8.28
N VAL A 48 -0.98 5.95 -7.51
CA VAL A 48 -1.16 7.39 -7.28
C VAL A 48 -0.10 8.13 -8.09
N MET A 49 -0.53 9.08 -8.90
CA MET A 49 0.31 9.87 -9.78
C MET A 49 0.23 11.35 -9.43
N ASP A 50 1.32 12.07 -9.68
CA ASP A 50 1.37 13.53 -9.67
C ASP A 50 0.68 14.11 -10.92
N ALA A 51 0.39 15.41 -10.91
CA ALA A 51 -0.13 16.16 -12.05
C ALA A 51 0.72 15.96 -13.32
N GLY A 52 2.04 15.79 -13.20
CA GLY A 52 2.95 15.49 -14.31
C GLY A 52 2.95 14.04 -14.81
N GLY A 53 2.13 13.15 -14.24
CA GLY A 53 2.08 11.73 -14.59
C GLY A 53 3.20 10.88 -13.96
N ALA A 54 4.03 11.48 -13.09
CA ALA A 54 5.02 10.74 -12.31
C ALA A 54 4.33 9.90 -11.23
N GLN A 55 4.77 8.64 -11.07
CA GLN A 55 4.25 7.76 -10.03
C GLN A 55 4.74 8.22 -8.65
N LEU A 56 3.80 8.54 -7.76
CA LEU A 56 4.05 8.84 -6.35
C LEU A 56 3.95 7.59 -5.49
N TRP A 57 3.05 6.69 -5.86
CA TRP A 57 2.78 5.47 -5.10
C TRP A 57 2.33 4.33 -6.02
N PRO A 58 2.72 3.08 -5.72
CA PRO A 58 3.69 2.68 -4.69
C PRO A 58 5.10 3.21 -4.99
N ASP A 59 5.90 3.47 -3.96
CA ASP A 59 7.28 3.98 -4.13
C ASP A 59 8.14 2.88 -4.76
N ALA A 60 8.64 3.12 -5.98
CA ALA A 60 9.38 2.14 -6.77
C ALA A 60 10.62 1.57 -6.05
N THR A 61 11.28 2.36 -5.20
CA THR A 61 12.46 1.90 -4.44
C THR A 61 12.08 1.01 -3.27
N LEU A 62 10.89 1.21 -2.70
CA LEU A 62 10.34 0.28 -1.73
C LEU A 62 9.92 -1.02 -2.39
N VAL A 63 9.31 -0.97 -3.59
CA VAL A 63 8.85 -2.16 -4.32
C VAL A 63 9.99 -3.03 -4.89
N GLN A 64 11.19 -2.47 -5.07
CA GLN A 64 12.33 -3.16 -5.73
C GLN A 64 12.90 -4.36 -4.96
N GLY A 65 12.60 -4.52 -3.68
CA GLY A 65 13.09 -5.63 -2.84
C GLY A 65 12.00 -6.39 -2.09
N VAL A 66 10.73 -6.06 -2.34
CA VAL A 66 9.61 -6.79 -1.75
C VAL A 66 9.30 -7.95 -2.67
N ASP A 67 9.25 -9.17 -2.12
CA ASP A 67 8.63 -10.30 -2.80
C ASP A 67 7.31 -9.82 -3.38
N THR A 68 7.12 -10.05 -4.68
CA THR A 68 5.93 -9.62 -5.45
C THR A 68 4.61 -10.07 -4.80
N GLY A 69 4.66 -10.99 -3.83
CA GLY A 69 3.58 -11.35 -2.91
C GLY A 69 3.05 -10.17 -2.09
N LEU A 70 3.87 -9.32 -1.46
CA LEU A 70 3.37 -8.29 -0.52
C LEU A 70 2.60 -7.15 -1.20
N VAL A 71 2.96 -6.84 -2.46
CA VAL A 71 2.26 -5.89 -3.33
C VAL A 71 0.97 -6.50 -3.86
N GLN A 72 0.95 -7.82 -4.08
CA GLN A 72 -0.22 -8.57 -4.55
C GLN A 72 -1.14 -9.06 -3.43
N GLU A 73 -0.67 -9.14 -2.19
CA GLU A 73 -1.42 -9.52 -0.98
C GLU A 73 -2.36 -8.41 -0.50
N GLY A 74 -2.55 -7.34 -1.29
CA GLY A 74 -3.65 -6.40 -1.11
C GLY A 74 -3.57 -5.53 0.15
N ASN A 75 -2.41 -5.42 0.79
CA ASN A 75 -2.26 -4.68 2.05
C ASN A 75 -1.73 -3.25 1.88
N LEU A 76 -1.25 -2.88 0.69
CA LEU A 76 -0.70 -1.56 0.44
C LEU A 76 -1.78 -0.50 0.24
N HIS A 77 -2.95 -0.86 -0.29
CA HIS A 77 -4.12 0.01 -0.31
C HIS A 77 -5.39 -0.64 0.21
N SER A 78 -6.31 0.18 0.69
CA SER A 78 -7.67 -0.23 1.03
C SER A 78 -8.68 0.84 0.60
N TYR A 79 -9.96 0.54 0.78
CA TYR A 79 -11.06 1.43 0.41
C TYR A 79 -11.90 1.66 1.65
N ALA A 80 -12.36 2.90 1.84
CA ALA A 80 -13.28 3.30 2.89
C ALA A 80 -14.45 4.05 2.25
N ARG A 81 -15.66 3.87 2.80
CA ARG A 81 -16.88 4.57 2.37
C ARG A 81 -17.44 5.52 3.42
N SER A 82 -16.93 5.43 4.64
CA SER A 82 -17.39 6.24 5.76
C SER A 82 -16.24 6.78 6.59
N GLU A 83 -16.47 7.92 7.25
CA GLU A 83 -15.54 8.47 8.24
C GLU A 83 -15.29 7.48 9.40
N GLY A 84 -16.26 6.62 9.72
CA GLY A 84 -16.13 5.58 10.74
C GLY A 84 -15.05 4.55 10.40
N GLU A 85 -14.91 4.18 9.13
CA GLU A 85 -13.83 3.28 8.67
C GLU A 85 -12.45 3.96 8.73
N LEU A 86 -12.40 5.29 8.65
CA LEU A 86 -11.16 6.06 8.75
C LEU A 86 -10.74 6.31 10.20
N ALA A 87 -11.67 6.28 11.16
CA ALA A 87 -11.44 6.66 12.55
C ALA A 87 -10.40 5.77 13.28
N GLY A 88 -10.22 4.53 12.84
CA GLY A 88 -9.23 3.59 13.40
C GLY A 88 -7.81 3.76 12.86
N LEU A 89 -7.60 4.63 11.87
CA LEU A 89 -6.31 4.82 11.21
C LEU A 89 -5.40 5.73 12.03
N LYS A 90 -4.09 5.46 12.00
CA LYS A 90 -3.05 6.26 12.68
C LYS A 90 -2.18 6.97 11.66
N ASN A 91 -1.62 8.13 12.04
CA ASN A 91 -0.73 8.94 11.22
C ASN A 91 -1.33 9.25 9.83
N VAL A 92 -2.57 9.76 9.84
CA VAL A 92 -3.36 9.99 8.63
C VAL A 92 -3.02 11.35 8.03
N THR A 93 -2.55 11.34 6.78
CA THR A 93 -2.57 12.51 5.92
C THR A 93 -3.75 12.40 4.97
N ARG A 94 -4.59 13.43 4.90
CA ARG A 94 -5.71 13.47 3.94
C ARG A 94 -5.32 14.33 2.75
N VAL A 95 -5.50 13.81 1.56
CA VAL A 95 -5.30 14.55 0.30
C VAL A 95 -6.53 14.35 -0.58
N LYS A 96 -6.81 15.34 -1.43
CA LYS A 96 -7.88 15.26 -2.42
C LYS A 96 -7.31 14.92 -3.78
N ALA A 97 -7.91 13.96 -4.45
CA ALA A 97 -7.59 13.64 -5.83
C ALA A 97 -8.06 14.75 -6.77
N SER A 98 -7.27 15.01 -7.82
CA SER A 98 -7.66 15.91 -8.91
C SER A 98 -8.42 15.18 -10.02
N ALA A 99 -8.09 13.91 -10.26
CA ALA A 99 -8.74 13.09 -11.28
C ALA A 99 -8.61 11.59 -10.99
N LEU A 100 -9.53 10.82 -11.56
CA LEU A 100 -9.41 9.37 -11.69
C LEU A 100 -8.83 9.03 -13.05
N LEU A 101 -7.96 8.02 -13.10
CA LEU A 101 -7.22 7.61 -14.27
C LEU A 101 -7.49 6.13 -14.60
N LYS A 102 -7.35 5.82 -15.88
CA LYS A 102 -7.29 4.43 -16.32
C LYS A 102 -6.06 3.75 -15.69
N PRO A 103 -6.15 2.46 -15.38
CA PRO A 103 -5.02 1.70 -14.86
C PRO A 103 -3.80 1.85 -15.77
N LYS A 104 -2.68 2.26 -15.20
CA LYS A 104 -1.37 2.34 -15.85
C LYS A 104 -0.95 0.98 -16.44
N GLN A 105 -1.29 -0.11 -15.77
CA GLN A 105 -1.02 -1.48 -16.22
C GLN A 105 -1.95 -1.94 -17.35
N SER A 106 -3.09 -1.27 -17.56
CA SER A 106 -4.04 -1.59 -18.63
C SER A 106 -4.65 -0.31 -19.22
N PRO A 107 -3.90 0.44 -20.05
CA PRO A 107 -4.35 1.74 -20.58
C PRO A 107 -5.61 1.65 -21.45
N GLY A 108 -5.89 0.47 -22.02
CA GLY A 108 -7.09 0.19 -22.82
C GLY A 108 -8.35 -0.11 -21.99
N ALA A 109 -8.25 -0.17 -20.67
CA ALA A 109 -9.38 -0.47 -19.80
C ALA A 109 -10.52 0.55 -19.93
N ASN A 110 -11.75 0.05 -19.75
CA ASN A 110 -12.98 0.87 -19.66
C ASN A 110 -13.35 1.21 -18.21
N TYR A 111 -12.39 1.06 -17.29
CA TYR A 111 -12.57 1.32 -15.87
C TYR A 111 -11.45 2.22 -15.34
N LEU A 112 -11.71 2.86 -14.20
CA LEU A 112 -10.79 3.77 -13.53
C LEU A 112 -10.31 3.10 -12.26
N LEU A 113 -9.00 3.09 -12.03
CA LEU A 113 -8.38 2.40 -10.90
C LEU A 113 -7.22 3.19 -10.28
N ASP A 114 -6.66 4.12 -11.05
CA ASP A 114 -5.56 4.96 -10.63
C ASP A 114 -6.05 6.36 -10.32
N VAL A 115 -5.24 7.12 -9.60
CA VAL A 115 -5.61 8.44 -9.11
C VAL A 115 -4.52 9.44 -9.42
N GLN A 116 -4.92 10.64 -9.82
CA GLN A 116 -4.05 11.79 -9.97
C GLN A 116 -4.23 12.76 -8.80
N LEU A 117 -3.14 13.32 -8.31
CA LEU A 117 -3.11 14.41 -7.34
C LEU A 117 -2.69 15.72 -8.01
N SER A 118 -3.20 16.85 -7.50
CA SER A 118 -2.65 18.18 -7.82
C SER A 118 -1.24 18.33 -7.25
N ALA A 119 -0.50 19.36 -7.68
CA ALA A 119 0.86 19.62 -7.19
C ALA A 119 0.93 19.75 -5.65
N ASP A 120 -0.01 20.50 -5.05
CA ASP A 120 -0.09 20.67 -3.59
C ASP A 120 -0.41 19.36 -2.87
N ALA A 121 -1.37 18.59 -3.39
CA ALA A 121 -1.76 17.29 -2.83
C ALA A 121 -0.63 16.27 -2.96
N ALA A 122 0.12 16.29 -4.08
CA ALA A 122 1.29 15.46 -4.29
C ALA A 122 2.43 15.83 -3.33
N GLN A 123 2.63 17.11 -3.03
CA GLN A 123 3.61 17.53 -2.02
C GLN A 123 3.19 17.06 -0.62
N ALA A 124 1.93 17.21 -0.24
CA ALA A 124 1.41 16.67 1.02
C ALA A 124 1.57 15.14 1.11
N PHE A 125 1.30 14.43 0.01
CA PHE A 125 1.51 12.99 -0.10
C PHE A 125 2.98 12.61 0.14
N ARG A 126 3.93 13.29 -0.51
CA ARG A 126 5.37 13.05 -0.33
C ARG A 126 5.83 13.34 1.10
N ASN A 127 5.28 14.38 1.72
CA ASN A 127 5.61 14.77 3.10
C ASN A 127 5.07 13.78 4.14
N ALA A 128 4.00 13.03 3.82
CA ALA A 128 3.45 12.00 4.70
C ALA A 128 4.45 10.86 4.96
N GLY A 129 5.31 10.55 3.99
CA GLY A 129 6.36 9.56 4.10
C GLY A 129 6.52 8.70 2.84
N LYS A 130 7.59 7.90 2.80
CA LYS A 130 7.92 7.04 1.65
C LYS A 130 7.15 5.70 1.66
N ALA A 131 6.73 5.22 2.83
CA ALA A 131 6.13 3.90 3.03
C ALA A 131 4.69 3.98 3.57
N CYS A 132 3.84 4.77 2.92
CA CYS A 132 2.46 4.95 3.39
C CYS A 132 1.50 3.92 2.80
N LYS A 133 0.59 3.43 3.65
CA LYS A 133 -0.61 2.75 3.19
C LYS A 133 -1.54 3.77 2.54
N VAL A 134 -2.11 3.47 1.38
CA VAL A 134 -3.12 4.32 0.74
C VAL A 134 -4.52 3.85 1.10
N VAL A 135 -5.41 4.76 1.46
CA VAL A 135 -6.82 4.46 1.68
C VAL A 135 -7.64 5.35 0.77
N TYR A 136 -8.32 4.75 -0.20
CA TYR A 136 -9.22 5.49 -1.08
C TYR A 136 -10.54 5.74 -0.35
N PHE A 137 -10.85 7.01 -0.11
CA PHE A 137 -12.12 7.42 0.45
C PHE A 137 -13.08 7.75 -0.69
N GLN A 138 -14.06 6.87 -0.87
CA GLN A 138 -15.05 6.90 -1.93
C GLN A 138 -16.45 6.85 -1.34
N ASP A 139 -17.48 6.95 -2.19
CA ASP A 139 -18.87 6.77 -1.80
C ASP A 139 -19.25 5.27 -1.71
#